data_AF-A0A7V4G811-F1
#
_entry.id   AF-A0A7V4G811-F1
#
_cell.length_a   1.000
_cell.length_b   1.000
_cell.length_c   1.000
_cell.angle_alpha   90.00
_cell.angle_beta   90.00
_cell.angle_gamma   90.00
#
_symmetry.space_group_name_H-M   'P 1'
#
loop_
_entity.id
_entity.type
_entity.pdbx_description
1 polymer ?
#
loop_
_entity_poly.entity_id
_entity_poly.type
_entity_poly.pdbx_seq_one_letter_code
_entity_poly.pdbx_strand_id
1 'polypeptide(L)'
;MTTEIVLTLPPEEVRCRVLIGRGLGREVGRLLAGEGAPRRLYVIADARVAGLYGEEVSRSLRAAGFTPSLLPVPPGERSKS
;
A
#
# COMPACT_ATOMS: atom_id res chain seq x y z
N MET A 1 -12.40 -14.18 0.88
CA MET A 1 -11.72 -14.69 2.09
C MET A 1 -10.35 -14.04 2.15
N THR A 2 -10.03 -13.40 3.27
CA THR A 2 -8.73 -12.77 3.52
C THR A 2 -8.07 -13.53 4.66
N THR A 3 -6.82 -13.93 4.46
CA THR A 3 -6.00 -14.61 5.45
C THR A 3 -4.97 -13.62 5.99
N GLU A 4 -4.69 -13.70 7.28
CA GLU A 4 -3.70 -12.87 7.95
C GLU A 4 -2.56 -13.75 8.49
N ILE A 5 -1.33 -13.30 8.27
CA ILE A 5 -0.11 -13.89 8.83
C ILE A 5 0.60 -12.81 9.63
N VAL A 6 0.96 -13.11 10.88
CA VAL A 6 1.78 -12.21 11.70
C VAL A 6 3.22 -12.66 11.60
N LEU A 7 4.10 -11.76 11.16
CA LEU A 7 5.54 -12.01 11.02
C LEU A 7 6.31 -11.18 12.05
N THR A 8 7.40 -11.74 12.57
CA THR A 8 8.43 -11.02 13.31
C THR A 8 9.68 -11.00 12.45
N LEU A 9 10.15 -9.81 12.07
CA LEU A 9 11.26 -9.63 11.15
C LEU A 9 12.52 -9.17 11.90
N PRO A 10 13.67 -9.85 11.73
CA PRO A 10 14.96 -9.34 12.20
C PRO A 10 15.43 -8.15 11.34
N PRO A 11 16.38 -7.32 11.82
CA PRO A 11 17.14 -7.44 13.07
C PRO A 11 16.47 -6.83 14.31
N GLU A 12 15.41 -6.03 14.15
CA GLU A 12 14.81 -5.25 15.26
C GLU A 12 13.54 -5.88 15.85
N GLU A 13 13.30 -7.18 15.64
CA GLU A 13 12.07 -7.90 16.05
C GLU A 13 10.77 -7.13 15.70
N VAL A 14 10.75 -6.45 14.55
CA VAL A 14 9.58 -5.69 14.11
C VAL A 14 8.47 -6.68 13.78
N ARG A 15 7.32 -6.54 14.47
CA ARG A 15 6.12 -7.30 14.15
C ARG A 15 5.28 -6.60 13.11
N CYS A 16 4.91 -7.32 12.07
CA CYS A 16 4.00 -6.82 11.03
C CYS A 16 2.94 -7.85 10.67
N ARG A 17 1.82 -7.36 10.13
CA ARG A 17 0.71 -8.16 9.63
C ARG A 17 0.80 -8.23 8.11
N VAL A 18 0.74 -9.43 7.55
CA VAL A 18 0.67 -9.68 6.11
C VAL A 18 -0.73 -10.21 5.78
N LEU A 19 -1.47 -9.42 5.02
CA LEU A 19 -2.83 -9.75 4.59
C LEU A 19 -2.80 -10.32 3.17
N ILE A 20 -3.38 -11.51 2.98
CA ILE A 20 -3.44 -12.21 1.70
C ILE A 20 -4.91 -12.42 1.34
N GLY A 21 -5.35 -11.85 0.23
CA GLY A 21 -6.73 -11.90 -0.21
C GLY A 21 -6.90 -11.34 -1.61
N ARG A 22 -8.01 -11.67 -2.26
CA ARG A 22 -8.34 -11.12 -3.58
C ARG A 22 -8.89 -9.71 -3.43
N GLY A 23 -8.40 -8.77 -4.23
CA GLY A 23 -8.95 -7.42 -4.31
C GLY A 23 -8.58 -6.48 -3.15
N LEU A 24 -7.58 -6.82 -2.34
CA LEU A 24 -7.17 -6.00 -1.18
C LEU A 24 -6.77 -4.55 -1.55
N GLY A 25 -6.35 -4.30 -2.80
CA GLY A 25 -6.09 -2.94 -3.28
C GLY A 25 -7.29 -1.99 -3.14
N ARG A 26 -8.52 -2.51 -3.26
CA ARG A 26 -9.76 -1.74 -3.07
C ARG A 26 -10.07 -1.46 -1.60
N GLU A 27 -9.46 -2.22 -0.69
CA GLU A 27 -9.71 -2.14 0.74
C GLU A 27 -8.59 -1.45 1.52
N VAL A 28 -7.47 -1.13 0.85
CA VAL A 28 -6.25 -0.62 1.48
C VAL A 28 -6.50 0.64 2.32
N GLY A 29 -7.38 1.55 1.90
CA GLY A 29 -7.73 2.72 2.70
C GLY A 29 -8.38 2.36 4.04
N ARG A 30 -9.32 1.41 4.04
CA ARG A 30 -9.97 0.92 5.26
C ARG A 30 -8.96 0.22 6.18
N LEU A 31 -8.11 -0.63 5.60
CA LEU A 31 -7.08 -1.36 6.35
C LEU A 31 -6.10 -0.39 7.03
N LEU A 32 -5.60 0.60 6.29
CA LEU A 32 -4.64 1.57 6.79
C LEU A 32 -5.24 2.54 7.83
N ALA A 33 -6.52 2.89 7.70
CA ALA A 33 -7.22 3.71 8.69
C ALA A 33 -7.28 3.04 10.07
N GLY A 34 -7.35 1.70 10.11
CA GLY A 34 -7.31 0.92 11.36
C GLY A 34 -5.97 0.95 12.09
N GLU A 35 -4.90 1.34 11.39
CA GLU A 35 -3.52 1.35 11.93
C GLU A 35 -3.06 2.77 12.37
N GLY A 36 -3.94 3.78 12.30
CA GLY A 36 -3.62 5.14 12.76
C GLY A 36 -2.64 5.92 11.86
N ALA A 37 -2.53 5.55 10.59
CA ALA A 37 -1.59 6.20 9.68
C ALA A 37 -1.90 7.71 9.44
N PRO A 38 -0.87 8.54 9.17
CA PRO A 38 -1.08 9.94 8.79
C PRO A 38 -1.97 10.11 7.56
N ARG A 39 -2.77 11.18 7.54
CA ARG A 39 -3.75 11.42 6.46
C ARG A 39 -3.09 11.75 5.12
N ARG A 40 -1.92 12.40 5.10
CA ARG A 40 -1.17 12.74 3.88
C ARG A 40 -0.13 11.66 3.62
N LEU A 41 -0.13 11.09 2.42
CA LEU A 41 0.77 9.99 2.06
C LEU A 41 1.08 9.98 0.56
N TYR A 42 2.14 9.27 0.20
CA TYR A 42 2.52 9.01 -1.18
C TYR A 42 2.25 7.54 -1.52
N VAL A 43 1.66 7.31 -2.69
CA VAL A 43 1.55 5.98 -3.29
C VAL A 43 2.68 5.89 -4.33
N ILE A 44 3.71 5.10 -4.05
CA ILE A 44 4.89 4.97 -4.90
C ILE A 44 4.83 3.62 -5.60
N ALA A 45 4.96 3.61 -6.92
CA ALA A 45 4.95 2.39 -7.70
C ALA A 45 5.72 2.56 -9.01
N ASP A 46 6.23 1.46 -9.55
CA ASP A 46 6.66 1.36 -10.95
C ASP A 46 5.59 1.95 -11.89
N ALA A 47 5.98 2.73 -12.89
CA ALA A 47 5.06 3.43 -13.78
C ALA A 47 4.01 2.53 -14.45
N ARG A 48 4.35 1.27 -14.77
CA ARG A 48 3.39 0.30 -15.33
C ARG A 48 2.40 -0.15 -14.27
N VAL A 49 2.87 -0.45 -13.06
CA VAL A 49 2.03 -0.84 -11.93
C VAL A 49 1.11 0.32 -11.51
N ALA A 50 1.63 1.55 -11.50
CA ALA A 50 0.86 2.75 -11.25
C ALA A 50 -0.27 2.94 -12.28
N GLY A 51 0.00 2.68 -13.56
CA GLY A 51 -1.02 2.72 -14.61
C GLY A 51 -2.14 1.68 -14.44
N LEU A 52 -1.82 0.51 -13.86
CA LEU A 52 -2.80 -0.57 -13.65
C LEU A 52 -3.61 -0.42 -12.35
N TYR A 53 -2.95 -0.03 -11.25
CA TYR A 53 -3.53 -0.10 -9.90
C TYR A 53 -3.52 1.23 -9.15
N GLY A 54 -2.77 2.23 -9.61
CA GLY A 54 -2.54 3.47 -8.86
C GLY A 54 -3.83 4.23 -8.56
N GLU A 55 -4.75 4.30 -9.52
CA GLU A 55 -6.03 4.98 -9.32
C GLU A 55 -7.01 4.18 -8.45
N GLU A 56 -7.03 2.84 -8.57
CA GLU A 56 -7.86 1.98 -7.70
C GLU A 56 -7.47 2.14 -6.23
N VAL A 57 -6.16 2.06 -5.95
CA VAL A 57 -5.59 2.26 -4.62
C VAL A 57 -5.84 3.69 -4.12
N SER A 58 -5.59 4.70 -4.96
CA SER A 58 -5.80 6.10 -4.59
C SER A 58 -7.27 6.39 -4.24
N ARG A 59 -8.22 5.79 -4.96
CA ARG A 59 -9.65 5.93 -4.67
C ARG A 59 -10.03 5.30 -3.34
N SER A 60 -9.50 4.10 -3.05
CA SER A 60 -9.70 3.43 -1.75
C SER A 60 -9.20 4.31 -0.59
N LEU A 61 -8.02 4.90 -0.74
CA LEU A 61 -7.41 5.79 0.26
C LEU A 61 -8.23 7.07 0.45
N ARG A 62 -8.65 7.74 -0.64
CA ARG A 62 -9.52 8.93 -0.55
C ARG A 62 -10.84 8.62 0.15
N ALA A 63 -11.46 7.48 -0.15
CA ALA A 63 -12.72 7.05 0.50
C ALA A 63 -12.56 6.83 2.01
N ALA A 64 -11.35 6.50 2.48
CA ALA A 64 -11.04 6.37 3.90
C ALA A 64 -10.54 7.69 4.56
N GLY A 65 -10.61 8.81 3.84
CA GLY A 65 -10.25 10.14 4.34
C GLY A 65 -8.77 10.50 4.23
N PHE A 66 -7.98 9.75 3.47
CA PHE A 66 -6.58 10.10 3.18
C PHE A 66 -6.48 11.09 2.01
N THR A 67 -5.33 11.76 1.91
CA THR A 67 -4.93 12.65 0.82
C THR A 67 -3.72 12.05 0.08
N PRO A 68 -3.92 11.01 -0.75
CA PRO A 68 -2.83 10.34 -1.45
C PRO A 68 -2.33 11.16 -2.64
N SER A 69 -1.02 11.14 -2.86
CA SER A 69 -0.36 11.57 -4.10
C SER A 69 0.31 10.39 -4.77
N LEU A 70 -0.02 10.11 -6.04
CA LEU A 70 0.59 9.03 -6.80
C LEU A 70 1.93 9.49 -7.38
N LEU A 71 3.00 8.75 -7.09
CA LEU A 71 4.35 9.01 -7.56
C LEU A 71 4.85 7.81 -8.38
N PRO A 72 4.66 7.82 -9.71
CA PRO A 72 5.20 6.78 -10.57
C PRO A 72 6.73 6.90 -10.67
N VAL A 73 7.45 5.79 -10.54
CA VAL A 73 8.90 5.70 -10.76
C VAL A 73 9.22 4.96 -12.07
N PRO A 74 10.37 5.25 -12.72
CA PRO A 74 10.77 4.50 -13.91
C PRO A 74 10.86 2.99 -13.62
N PRO A 75 10.57 2.14 -14.62
CA PRO A 75 10.52 0.72 -14.40
C PRO A 75 11.90 0.07 -14.26
N GLY A 76 11.96 -0.99 -13.43
CA GLY A 76 13.11 -1.89 -13.30
C GLY A 76 14.08 -1.59 -12.14
N GLU A 77 15.00 -2.52 -11.91
CA GLU A 77 15.92 -2.50 -10.76
C GLU A 77 16.86 -1.28 -10.73
N ARG A 78 17.14 -0.67 -11.90
CA ARG A 78 17.99 0.53 -11.97
C ARG A 78 17.42 1.73 -11.21
N SER A 79 16.13 1.73 -10.91
CA SER A 79 15.46 2.78 -10.13
C SER A 79 15.50 2.55 -8.61
N LYS A 80 16.16 1.47 -8.14
CA LYS A 80 16.40 1.19 -6.72
C LYS A 80 17.81 1.60 -6.30
N SER A 81 18.15 2.87 -6.56
CA SER A 81 19.44 3.49 -6.23
C SER A 81 19.31 4.48 -5.08
#